data_AF-A0A9E4SGA4-F1
#
_entry.id   AF-A0A9E4SGA4-F1
#
_cell.length_a   1.000
_cell.length_b   1.000
_cell.length_c   1.000
_cell.angle_alpha   90.00
_cell.angle_beta   90.00
_cell.angle_gamma   90.00
#
_symmetry.space_group_name_H-M   'P 1'
#
loop_
_entity.id
_entity.type
_entity.pdbx_description
1 polymer ?
#
loop_
_entity_poly.entity_id
_entity_poly.type
_entity_poly.pdbx_seq_one_letter_code
_entity_poly.pdbx_strand_id
1 'polypeptide(L)'
;MADSPNDRVVAARSQDRSGGKQLSGEAPRVLMVFAHADDETLLAGALIAKLVSTGHEVNLLCLAPGDNDRTRRMRNACEDLGVSTVETF
;
A
#
# COMPACT_ATOMS: atom_id res chain seq x y z
N MET A 1 -4.47 -54.65 15.38
CA MET A 1 -3.17 -54.55 16.10
C MET A 1 -2.12 -54.37 15.01
N ALA A 2 -1.49 -53.23 14.74
CA ALA A 2 -1.37 -51.91 15.38
C ALA A 2 -1.46 -50.84 14.24
N ASP A 3 -2.25 -49.77 14.37
CA ASP A 3 -1.97 -48.44 14.96
C ASP A 3 -1.08 -47.50 14.11
N SER A 4 -1.60 -46.28 13.92
CA SER A 4 -1.12 -45.18 13.06
C SER A 4 -0.03 -44.35 13.75
N PRO A 5 0.74 -43.52 13.03
CA PRO A 5 0.47 -42.08 13.19
C PRO A 5 0.76 -41.22 11.94
N ASN A 6 -0.18 -40.30 11.66
CA ASN A 6 0.02 -38.88 11.32
C ASN A 6 0.97 -38.49 10.15
N ASP A 7 0.67 -37.50 9.32
CA ASP A 7 -0.40 -36.51 9.37
C ASP A 7 -0.54 -35.84 8.01
N ARG A 8 -1.77 -35.49 7.69
CA ARG A 8 -2.16 -34.75 6.51
C ARG A 8 -1.61 -33.34 6.61
N VAL A 9 -0.65 -32.97 5.75
CA VAL A 9 -0.36 -31.55 5.53
C VAL A 9 -1.48 -30.98 4.65
N VAL A 10 -2.60 -30.68 5.28
CA VAL A 10 -3.61 -29.78 4.72
C VAL A 10 -2.99 -28.39 4.84
N ALA A 11 -2.53 -27.82 3.73
CA ALA A 11 -2.13 -26.43 3.70
C ALA A 11 -3.31 -25.60 4.21
N ALA A 12 -3.12 -24.97 5.36
CA ALA A 12 -4.10 -24.14 6.03
C ALA A 12 -4.56 -23.07 5.05
N ARG A 13 -5.78 -23.24 4.51
CA ARG A 13 -6.49 -22.15 3.86
C ARG A 13 -6.72 -21.11 4.94
N SER A 14 -5.96 -20.01 4.87
CA SER A 14 -6.28 -18.79 5.60
C SER A 14 -7.67 -18.35 5.15
N GLN A 15 -8.69 -18.80 5.88
CA GLN A 15 -9.99 -18.15 5.87
C GLN A 15 -9.80 -16.85 6.64
N ASP A 16 -9.43 -15.80 5.93
CA ASP A 16 -9.46 -14.49 6.55
C ASP A 16 -10.93 -14.11 6.78
N ARG A 17 -11.27 -14.07 8.06
CA ARG A 17 -12.61 -13.81 8.59
C ARG A 17 -12.78 -12.30 8.65
N SER A 18 -13.33 -11.72 7.59
CA SER A 18 -14.09 -10.48 7.73
C SER A 18 -15.10 -10.35 6.61
N GLY A 19 -16.28 -10.94 6.84
CA GLY A 19 -17.52 -10.42 6.25
C GLY A 19 -17.79 -9.04 6.81
N GLY A 20 -17.09 -8.03 6.28
CA GLY A 20 -17.37 -6.63 6.53
C GLY A 20 -18.63 -6.25 5.77
N LYS A 21 -19.60 -5.67 6.47
CA LYS A 21 -20.79 -5.04 5.92
C LYS A 21 -20.35 -4.16 4.74
N GLN A 22 -20.81 -4.47 3.52
CA GLN A 22 -20.56 -3.63 2.36
C GLN A 22 -21.34 -2.32 2.55
N LEU A 23 -20.72 -1.39 3.28
CA LEU A 23 -21.14 -0.01 3.30
C LEU A 23 -20.95 0.49 1.87
N SER A 24 -22.01 0.96 1.23
CA SER A 24 -21.90 1.85 0.09
C SER A 24 -21.16 3.10 0.57
N GLY A 25 -19.84 3.04 0.62
CA GLY A 25 -18.99 3.99 1.31
C GLY A 25 -17.74 4.22 0.49
N GLU A 26 -17.41 5.49 0.30
CA GLU A 26 -16.21 5.92 -0.41
C GLU A 26 -14.96 5.20 0.10
N ALA A 27 -14.00 4.97 -0.81
CA ALA A 27 -12.71 4.40 -0.45
C ALA A 27 -12.08 5.21 0.70
N PRO A 28 -11.58 4.56 1.78
CA PRO A 28 -10.91 5.28 2.84
C PRO A 28 -9.71 6.06 2.30
N ARG A 29 -9.59 7.33 2.68
CA ARG A 29 -8.60 8.27 2.12
C ARG A 29 -7.43 8.46 3.08
N VAL A 30 -6.21 8.39 2.56
CA VAL A 30 -4.96 8.54 3.32
C VAL A 30 -4.11 9.62 2.66
N LEU A 31 -3.62 10.58 3.46
CA LEU A 31 -2.61 11.54 3.04
C LEU A 31 -1.27 11.15 3.66
N MET A 32 -0.25 10.96 2.84
CA MET A 32 1.12 10.69 3.29
C MET A 32 1.99 11.91 2.99
N VAL A 33 2.69 12.40 4.00
CA VAL A 33 3.48 13.63 3.92
C VAL A 33 4.94 13.28 4.13
N PHE A 34 5.78 13.65 3.16
CA PHE A 34 7.21 13.37 3.16
C PHE A 34 8.02 14.65 3.00
N ALA A 35 9.22 14.67 3.58
CA ALA A 35 10.08 15.83 3.53
C ALA A 35 10.65 16.00 2.12
N HIS A 36 11.20 14.95 1.53
CA HIS A 36 11.83 15.00 0.21
C HIS A 36 11.32 13.89 -0.70
N ALA A 37 11.52 14.08 -2.01
CA ALA A 37 11.42 12.99 -2.98
C ALA A 37 12.29 11.81 -2.54
N ASP A 38 11.83 10.60 -2.81
CA ASP A 38 12.43 9.30 -2.47
C ASP A 38 12.15 8.84 -1.02
N ASP A 39 11.77 9.72 -0.08
CA ASP A 39 11.40 9.31 1.28
C ASP A 39 10.17 8.37 1.26
N GLU A 40 9.23 8.60 0.35
CA GLU A 40 7.99 7.83 0.24
C GLU A 40 8.23 6.38 -0.17
N THR A 41 9.13 6.18 -1.12
CA THR A 41 9.48 4.86 -1.64
C THR A 41 10.45 4.14 -0.70
N LEU A 42 11.44 4.85 -0.15
CA LEU A 42 12.45 4.28 0.76
C LEU A 42 11.87 3.84 2.10
N LEU A 43 10.98 4.65 2.70
CA LEU A 43 10.44 4.39 4.04
C LEU A 43 9.10 3.68 4.01
N ALA A 44 8.24 3.99 3.02
CA ALA A 44 6.83 3.63 3.05
C ALA A 44 6.34 2.91 1.79
N GLY A 45 7.18 2.58 0.81
CA GLY A 45 6.75 2.00 -0.47
C GLY A 45 5.89 0.75 -0.30
N ALA A 46 6.30 -0.17 0.58
CA ALA A 46 5.54 -1.39 0.87
C ALA A 46 4.19 -1.10 1.57
N LEU A 47 4.12 -0.07 2.41
CA LEU A 47 2.89 0.35 3.07
C LEU A 47 1.94 1.00 2.06
N ILE A 48 2.44 1.87 1.18
CA ILE A 48 1.66 2.50 0.11
C ILE A 48 1.04 1.40 -0.76
N ALA A 49 1.85 0.47 -1.27
CA ALA A 49 1.37 -0.64 -2.09
C ALA A 49 0.29 -1.48 -1.38
N LYS A 50 0.46 -1.73 -0.07
CA LYS A 50 -0.54 -2.44 0.73
C LYS A 50 -1.86 -1.66 0.85
N LEU A 51 -1.80 -0.37 1.17
CA LEU A 51 -2.98 0.48 1.31
C LEU A 51 -3.75 0.57 -0.02
N VAL A 52 -3.04 0.80 -1.13
CA VAL A 52 -3.62 0.81 -2.47
C VAL A 52 -4.25 -0.54 -2.81
N SER A 53 -3.54 -1.66 -2.58
CA SER A 53 -4.08 -3.01 -2.86
C SER A 53 -5.31 -3.38 -2.03
N THR A 54 -5.54 -2.70 -0.91
CA THR A 54 -6.70 -2.91 -0.02
C THR A 54 -7.83 -1.90 -0.28
N GLY A 55 -7.72 -1.09 -1.34
CA GLY A 55 -8.78 -0.18 -1.79
C GLY A 55 -8.77 1.19 -1.12
N HIS A 56 -7.66 1.60 -0.49
CA HIS A 56 -7.52 2.96 0.03
C HIS A 56 -7.16 3.92 -1.10
N GLU A 57 -7.72 5.13 -1.07
CA GLU A 57 -7.25 6.25 -1.89
C GLU A 57 -6.05 6.89 -1.19
N VAL A 58 -4.86 6.74 -1.75
CA VAL A 58 -3.62 7.28 -1.18
C VAL A 58 -3.22 8.53 -1.95
N ASN A 59 -3.07 9.65 -1.24
CA ASN A 59 -2.58 10.92 -1.76
C ASN A 59 -1.23 11.25 -1.11
N LEU A 60 -0.35 11.92 -1.84
CA LEU A 60 1.00 12.22 -1.38
C LEU A 60 1.33 13.71 -1.47
N LEU A 61 1.96 14.25 -0.41
CA LEU A 61 2.51 15.59 -0.36
C LEU A 61 4.02 15.55 -0.08
N CYS A 62 4.83 16.06 -1.00
CA CYS A 62 6.27 16.26 -0.82
C CYS A 62 6.58 17.72 -0.52
N LEU A 63 7.12 18.01 0.66
CA LEU A 63 7.26 19.39 1.16
C LEU A 63 8.44 20.15 0.56
N ALA A 64 9.61 19.52 0.47
CA ALA A 64 10.81 20.18 -0.01
C ALA A 64 10.83 20.23 -1.54
N PRO A 65 11.29 21.35 -2.12
CA PRO A 65 11.44 21.46 -3.55
C PRO A 65 12.51 20.48 -4.04
N GLY A 66 12.18 19.73 -5.09
CA GLY A 66 13.12 18.93 -5.85
C GLY A 66 13.58 19.66 -7.12
N ASP A 67 14.69 19.23 -7.70
CA ASP A 67 14.93 19.54 -9.11
C ASP A 67 13.90 18.80 -10.00
N ASN A 68 13.77 19.23 -11.26
CA ASN A 68 12.79 18.67 -12.19
C ASN A 68 12.95 17.16 -12.41
N ASP A 69 14.18 16.64 -12.30
CA ASP A 69 14.48 15.23 -12.52
C ASP A 69 14.05 14.38 -11.31
N ARG A 70 14.34 14.83 -10.09
CA ARG A 70 13.85 14.22 -8.84
C ARG A 70 12.33 14.24 -8.75
N THR A 71 11.71 15.38 -9.05
CA THR A 71 10.25 15.50 -9.04
C THR A 71 9.60 14.55 -10.06
N ARG A 72 10.19 14.42 -11.26
CA ARG A 72 9.70 13.46 -12.27
C ARG A 72 9.83 12.02 -11.78
N ARG A 73 10.98 11.63 -11.23
CA ARG A 73 11.17 10.26 -10.73
C ARG A 73 10.22 9.91 -9.60
N MET A 74 10.02 10.81 -8.65
CA MET A 74 9.07 10.64 -7.56
C MET A 74 7.64 10.43 -8.09
N ARG A 75 7.21 11.25 -9.07
CA ARG A 75 5.88 11.10 -9.69
C ARG A 75 5.72 9.74 -10.38
N ASN A 76 6.71 9.29 -11.14
CA ASN A 76 6.68 7.98 -11.79
C ASN A 76 6.61 6.84 -10.75
N ALA A 77 7.40 6.92 -9.67
CA ALA A 77 7.36 5.90 -8.62
C ALA A 77 6.01 5.89 -7.88
N CYS A 78 5.42 7.06 -7.66
CA CYS A 78 4.07 7.18 -7.09
C CYS A 78 3.00 6.57 -8.02
N GLU A 79 3.13 6.77 -9.33
CA GLU A 79 2.26 6.14 -10.34
C GLU A 79 2.40 4.61 -10.31
N ASP A 80 3.62 4.09 -10.26
CA ASP A 80 3.89 2.64 -10.14
C ASP A 80 3.28 2.02 -8.87
N LEU A 81 3.20 2.81 -7.79
CA LEU A 81 2.60 2.40 -6.51
C LEU A 81 1.07 2.57 -6.46
N GLY A 82 0.46 3.22 -7.46
CA GLY A 82 -0.99 3.49 -7.51
C GLY A 82 -1.45 4.63 -6.61
N VAL A 83 -0.57 5.59 -6.30
CA VAL A 83 -0.92 6.83 -5.61
C VAL A 83 -1.87 7.66 -6.49
N SER A 84 -2.96 8.16 -5.90
CA SER A 84 -4.03 8.85 -6.63
C SER A 84 -3.66 10.28 -7.01
N THR A 85 -3.01 11.02 -6.11
CA THR A 85 -2.53 12.38 -6.38
C THR A 85 -1.18 12.65 -5.70
N VAL A 86 -0.37 13.49 -6.35
CA VAL A 86 0.95 13.90 -5.85
C VAL A 86 1.09 15.41 -5.95
N GLU A 87 1.21 16.06 -4.80
CA GLU A 87 1.47 17.49 -4.66
C GLU A 87 2.90 17.75 -4.18
N THR A 88 3.51 18.83 -4.69
CA THR A 88 4.87 19.25 -4.34
C THR A 88 5.02 20.75 -4.61
N PHE A 89 5.94 21.41 -3.90
CA PHE A 89 6.21 22.85 -3.98
C PHE A 89 7.41 23.19 -4.86
#